data_AF-A0AAP0HT52-F1
#
_entry.id   AF-A0AAP0HT52-F1
#
_cell.length_a   1.000
_cell.length_b   1.000
_cell.length_c   1.000
_cell.angle_alpha   90.00
_cell.angle_beta   90.00
_cell.angle_gamma   90.00
#
_symmetry.space_group_name_H-M   'P 1'
#
loop_
_entity.id
_entity.type
_entity.pdbx_description
1 polymer ?
#
loop_
_entity_poly.entity_id
_entity_poly.type
_entity_poly.pdbx_seq_one_letter_code
_entity_poly.pdbx_strand_id
1 'polypeptide(L)'
;MVFVDLEKTYDRVPRDVLWWVLEIKKVHARYIDTIKDMYDGVVTSIKTFGGATKEFLISIELHQGSALSTYLFTLVIDELTRHIQEDMPWCMLFADDIVLVDETKDGVNRKLEL
;
A
#
# COMPACT_ATOMS: atom_id res chain seq x y z
N MET A 1 15.59 -14.67 -10.55
CA MET A 1 15.13 -14.01 -9.32
C MET A 1 15.30 -12.51 -9.47
N VAL A 2 14.25 -11.74 -9.19
CA VAL A 2 14.24 -10.28 -9.20
C VAL A 2 13.65 -9.79 -7.87
N PHE A 3 14.23 -8.73 -7.34
CA PHE A 3 13.72 -7.99 -6.20
C PHE A 3 13.05 -6.72 -6.71
N VAL A 4 11.83 -6.47 -6.23
CA VAL A 4 11.07 -5.25 -6.51
C VAL A 4 10.80 -4.59 -5.16
N ASP A 5 11.28 -3.37 -5.03
CA ASP A 5 11.03 -2.50 -3.88
C ASP A 5 10.07 -1.39 -4.32
N LEU A 6 9.00 -1.19 -3.56
CA LEU A 6 8.01 -0.17 -3.85
C LEU A 6 8.41 1.16 -3.17
N GLU A 7 8.63 2.20 -3.97
CA GLU A 7 9.08 3.48 -3.42
C GLU A 7 7.98 4.14 -2.56
N LYS A 8 8.28 4.42 -1.29
CA LYS A 8 7.45 5.21 -0.36
C LYS A 8 6.01 4.72 -0.27
N THR A 9 5.88 3.45 0.10
CA THR A 9 4.62 2.71 0.05
C THR A 9 3.47 3.31 0.84
N TYR A 10 3.71 3.79 2.06
CA TYR A 10 2.66 4.43 2.86
C TYR A 10 2.25 5.79 2.29
N ASP A 11 3.19 6.52 1.67
CA ASP A 11 2.99 7.89 1.20
C ASP A 11 2.33 7.95 -0.20
N ARG A 12 2.17 6.81 -0.86
CA ARG A 12 1.75 6.76 -2.27
C ARG A 12 0.53 5.92 -2.56
N VAL A 13 -0.18 5.41 -1.54
CA VAL A 13 -1.38 4.57 -1.72
C VAL A 13 -2.62 5.44 -1.98
N PRO A 14 -3.13 5.54 -3.22
CA PRO A 14 -4.28 6.40 -3.49
C PRO A 14 -5.51 5.95 -2.69
N ARG A 15 -6.21 6.90 -2.07
CA ARG A 15 -7.35 6.59 -1.17
C ARG A 15 -8.49 5.89 -1.89
N ASP A 16 -8.75 6.26 -3.14
CA ASP A 16 -9.68 5.60 -4.05
C ASP A 16 -9.34 4.12 -4.28
N VAL A 17 -8.05 3.79 -4.46
CA VAL A 17 -7.58 2.39 -4.53
C VAL A 17 -7.83 1.69 -3.21
N LEU A 18 -7.52 2.33 -2.07
CA LEU A 18 -7.78 1.75 -0.75
C LEU A 18 -9.26 1.43 -0.54
N TRP A 19 -10.17 2.35 -0.88
CA TRP A 19 -11.61 2.14 -0.75
C TRP A 19 -12.09 0.98 -1.61
N TRP A 20 -11.64 0.95 -2.86
CA TRP A 20 -11.95 -0.12 -3.81
C TRP A 20 -11.46 -1.49 -3.30
N VAL A 21 -10.24 -1.56 -2.76
CA VAL A 21 -9.70 -2.80 -2.18
C VAL A 21 -10.54 -3.27 -0.99
N LEU A 22 -10.92 -2.37 -0.07
CA LEU A 22 -11.75 -2.74 1.09
C LEU A 22 -13.11 -3.30 0.65
N GLU A 23 -13.71 -2.75 -0.41
CA GLU A 23 -14.94 -3.24 -1.01
C GLU A 23 -14.76 -4.64 -1.62
N ILE A 24 -13.69 -4.87 -2.39
CA ILE A 24 -13.37 -6.19 -2.97
C ILE A 24 -13.13 -7.25 -1.89
N LYS A 25 -12.41 -6.88 -0.82
CA LYS A 25 -12.14 -7.76 0.33
C LYS A 25 -13.37 -7.96 1.23
N LYS A 26 -14.54 -7.41 0.84
CA LYS A 26 -15.84 -7.54 1.53
C LYS A 26 -15.79 -7.06 2.98
N VAL A 27 -15.00 -6.02 3.25
CA VAL A 27 -15.04 -5.34 4.55
C VAL A 27 -16.41 -4.71 4.72
N HIS A 28 -17.02 -4.89 5.90
CA HIS A 28 -18.38 -4.40 6.14
C HIS A 28 -18.44 -2.87 5.97
N ALA A 29 -19.47 -2.37 5.27
CA ALA A 29 -19.60 -0.95 4.90
C ALA A 29 -19.37 0.01 6.08
N ARG A 30 -19.94 -0.28 7.26
CA ARG A 30 -19.71 0.51 8.49
C ARG A 30 -18.22 0.69 8.85
N TYR A 31 -17.39 -0.34 8.67
CA TYR A 31 -15.95 -0.21 8.93
C TYR A 31 -15.29 0.62 7.84
N ILE A 32 -15.68 0.45 6.57
CA ILE A 32 -15.17 1.27 5.47
C ILE A 32 -15.48 2.75 5.72
N ASP A 33 -16.70 3.08 6.13
CA ASP A 33 -17.13 4.44 6.44
C ASP A 33 -16.33 5.02 7.61
N THR A 34 -16.16 4.26 8.70
CA THR A 34 -15.32 4.68 9.83
C THR A 34 -13.86 4.92 9.41
N ILE A 35 -13.31 4.08 8.53
CA ILE A 35 -11.94 4.29 8.02
C ILE A 35 -11.92 5.55 7.15
N LYS A 36 -12.89 5.76 6.24
CA LYS A 36 -12.99 6.98 5.43
C LYS A 36 -13.05 8.23 6.30
N ASP A 37 -13.85 8.21 7.36
CA ASP A 37 -13.97 9.31 8.33
C ASP A 37 -12.62 9.61 9.01
N MET A 38 -11.78 8.59 9.29
CA MET A 38 -10.45 8.81 9.85
C MET A 38 -9.52 9.56 8.89
N TYR A 39 -9.71 9.41 7.57
CA TYR A 39 -8.88 10.03 6.54
C TYR A 39 -9.45 11.36 6.02
N ASP A 40 -10.72 11.67 6.28
CA ASP A 40 -11.35 12.90 5.77
C ASP A 40 -10.78 14.16 6.43
N GLY A 41 -10.57 15.20 5.63
CA GLY A 41 -10.10 16.52 6.12
C GLY A 41 -8.77 16.54 6.86
N VAL A 42 -7.96 15.46 6.80
CA VAL A 42 -6.71 15.35 7.57
C VAL A 42 -5.69 16.40 7.10
N VAL A 43 -5.22 17.20 8.05
CA VAL A 43 -4.15 18.18 7.88
C VAL A 43 -2.92 17.79 8.69
N THR A 44 -1.75 18.20 8.22
CA THR A 44 -0.48 18.03 8.96
C THR A 44 0.40 19.27 8.82
N SER A 45 1.41 19.38 9.69
CA SER A 45 2.46 20.40 9.62
C SER A 45 3.81 19.79 9.98
N ILE A 46 4.88 20.36 9.46
CA ILE A 46 6.24 19.88 9.68
C ILE A 46 6.90 20.73 10.76
N LYS A 47 7.40 20.10 11.82
CA LYS A 47 8.18 20.79 12.87
C LYS A 47 9.64 20.92 12.43
N THR A 48 10.11 22.14 12.28
CA THR A 48 11.51 22.47 11.93
C THR A 48 12.20 23.19 13.09
N PHE A 49 13.51 23.44 12.98
CA PHE A 49 14.26 24.23 13.97
C PHE A 49 13.69 25.66 14.14
N GLY A 50 13.11 26.23 13.09
CA GLY A 50 12.47 27.56 13.10
C GLY A 50 11.02 27.58 13.57
N GLY A 51 10.47 26.44 14.01
CA GLY A 51 9.05 26.28 14.36
C GLY A 51 8.29 25.36 13.41
N ALA A 52 6.96 25.29 13.57
CA ALA A 52 6.09 24.50 12.71
C ALA A 52 5.80 25.22 11.39
N THR A 53 5.72 24.48 10.29
CA THR A 53 5.23 25.01 9.01
C THR A 53 3.73 25.30 9.07
N LYS A 54 3.21 26.00 8.06
CA LYS A 54 1.76 26.07 7.84
C LYS A 54 1.20 24.66 7.63
N GLU A 55 -0.02 24.46 8.10
CA GLU A 55 -0.79 23.24 7.87
C GLU A 55 -1.10 23.05 6.37
N PHE A 56 -1.06 21.80 5.93
CA PHE A 56 -1.45 21.38 4.59
C PHE A 56 -2.24 20.06 4.64
N LEU A 57 -3.07 19.83 3.63
CA LEU A 57 -3.93 18.65 3.54
C LEU A 57 -3.14 17.41 3.10
N ILE A 58 -3.42 16.27 3.73
CA ILE A 58 -2.98 14.95 3.29
C ILE A 58 -4.10 14.34 2.43
N SER A 59 -3.79 13.95 1.20
CA SER A 59 -4.80 13.41 0.26
C SER A 59 -4.49 12.01 -0.29
N ILE A 60 -3.23 11.55 -0.20
CA ILE A 60 -2.78 10.28 -0.80
C ILE A 60 -2.23 9.33 0.26
N GLU A 61 -1.69 9.81 1.37
CA GLU A 61 -0.90 8.95 2.26
C GLU A 61 -1.77 8.17 3.26
N LEU A 62 -1.32 6.96 3.63
CA LEU A 62 -1.74 6.27 4.83
C LEU A 62 -1.16 6.96 6.07
N HIS A 63 -1.84 6.87 7.21
CA HIS A 63 -1.33 7.47 8.44
C HIS A 63 -0.07 6.75 8.92
N GLN A 64 1.09 7.38 8.76
CA GLN A 64 2.35 6.82 9.25
C GLN A 64 2.34 6.68 10.77
N GLY A 65 2.75 5.51 11.28
CA GLY A 65 2.74 5.20 12.72
C GLY A 65 1.39 4.71 13.27
N SER A 66 0.34 4.64 12.44
CA SER A 66 -0.92 3.98 12.82
C SER A 66 -0.81 2.47 12.66
N ALA A 67 -1.21 1.72 13.69
CA ALA A 67 -1.28 0.26 13.64
C ALA A 67 -2.26 -0.25 12.56
N LEU A 68 -3.28 0.55 12.23
CA LEU A 68 -4.25 0.20 11.19
C LEU A 68 -3.64 0.32 9.78
N SER A 69 -2.75 1.29 9.56
CA SER A 69 -2.15 1.55 8.25
C SER A 69 -1.38 0.36 7.71
N THR A 70 -0.70 -0.39 8.58
CA THR A 70 -0.01 -1.63 8.17
C THR A 70 -1.00 -2.65 7.61
N TYR A 71 -2.14 -2.87 8.28
CA TYR A 71 -3.16 -3.80 7.79
C TYR A 71 -3.80 -3.32 6.48
N LEU A 72 -4.13 -2.03 6.38
CA LEU A 72 -4.68 -1.43 5.16
C LEU A 72 -3.70 -1.58 3.98
N PHE A 73 -2.42 -1.32 4.22
CA PHE A 73 -1.38 -1.49 3.22
C PHE A 73 -1.25 -2.95 2.77
N THR A 74 -1.24 -3.91 3.70
CA THR A 74 -1.22 -5.34 3.37
C THR A 74 -2.39 -5.74 2.48
N LEU A 75 -3.61 -5.25 2.75
CA LEU A 75 -4.77 -5.54 1.88
C LEU A 75 -4.60 -5.00 0.47
N VAL A 76 -4.02 -3.80 0.34
CA VAL A 76 -3.76 -3.17 -0.97
C VAL A 76 -2.71 -3.98 -1.73
N ILE A 77 -1.59 -4.33 -1.12
CA ILE A 77 -0.55 -5.15 -1.77
C ILE A 77 -1.08 -6.53 -2.12
N ASP A 78 -1.85 -7.17 -1.24
CA ASP A 78 -2.45 -8.46 -1.51
C ASP A 78 -3.35 -8.43 -2.76
N GLU A 79 -4.15 -7.37 -2.93
CA GLU A 79 -4.99 -7.24 -4.12
C GLU A 79 -4.18 -6.87 -5.39
N LEU A 80 -3.23 -5.95 -5.28
CA LEU A 80 -2.38 -5.53 -6.42
C LEU A 80 -1.50 -6.68 -6.94
N THR A 81 -1.03 -7.53 -6.03
CA THR A 81 -0.14 -8.65 -6.38
C THR A 81 -0.89 -9.96 -6.65
N ARG A 82 -2.22 -9.98 -6.56
CA ARG A 82 -3.05 -11.20 -6.71
C ARG A 82 -2.77 -11.99 -7.99
N HIS A 83 -2.34 -11.33 -9.06
CA HIS A 83 -2.04 -11.97 -10.35
C HIS A 83 -0.63 -12.58 -10.45
N ILE A 84 0.29 -12.18 -9.57
CA ILE A 84 1.68 -12.65 -9.55
C ILE A 84 2.00 -13.51 -8.31
N GLN A 85 1.07 -13.60 -7.36
CA GLN A 85 1.19 -14.45 -6.18
C GLN A 85 1.23 -15.94 -6.58
N GLU A 86 2.33 -16.60 -6.22
CA GLU A 86 2.58 -18.02 -6.42
C GLU A 86 3.17 -18.61 -5.13
N ASP A 87 3.11 -19.95 -4.99
CA ASP A 87 3.68 -20.63 -3.82
C ASP A 87 5.19 -20.41 -3.70
N MET A 88 5.69 -20.47 -2.47
CA MET A 88 7.13 -20.37 -2.20
C MET A 88 7.90 -21.47 -2.96
N PRO A 89 9.04 -21.15 -3.61
CA PRO A 89 9.78 -19.88 -3.56
C PRO A 89 9.47 -18.91 -4.72
N TRP A 90 8.43 -19.15 -5.52
CA TRP A 90 8.20 -18.46 -6.80
C TRP A 90 7.72 -17.01 -6.65
N CYS A 91 7.00 -16.70 -5.56
CA CYS A 91 6.67 -15.34 -5.13
C CYS A 91 6.78 -15.24 -3.60
N MET A 92 7.41 -14.19 -3.09
CA MET A 92 7.44 -13.87 -1.66
C MET A 92 7.17 -12.38 -1.48
N LEU A 93 6.26 -12.05 -0.58
CA LEU A 93 5.83 -10.68 -0.29
C LEU A 93 6.11 -10.36 1.18
N PHE A 94 6.78 -9.23 1.43
CA PHE A 94 6.97 -8.72 2.78
C PHE A 94 6.89 -7.21 2.79
N ALA A 95 5.78 -6.67 3.31
CA ALA A 95 5.49 -5.24 3.26
C ALA A 95 5.64 -4.69 1.82
N ASP A 96 6.66 -3.87 1.58
CA ASP A 96 7.02 -3.22 0.32
C ASP A 96 7.99 -4.02 -0.55
N ASP A 97 8.62 -5.06 0.00
CA ASP A 97 9.52 -5.96 -0.71
C ASP A 97 8.76 -7.09 -1.40
N ILE A 98 9.03 -7.26 -2.69
CA ILE A 98 8.51 -8.35 -3.52
C ILE A 98 9.68 -9.11 -4.14
N VAL A 99 9.70 -10.42 -3.95
CA VAL A 99 10.67 -11.32 -4.58
C VAL A 99 9.96 -12.21 -5.59
N LEU A 100 10.40 -12.12 -6.84
CA LEU A 100 9.90 -12.96 -7.94
C LEU A 100 10.98 -13.93 -8.37
N VAL A 101 10.63 -15.21 -8.42
CA VAL A 101 11.53 -16.28 -8.86
C VAL A 101 10.89 -17.01 -10.04
N ASP A 102 11.73 -17.37 -11.00
CA ASP A 102 11.40 -18.19 -12.15
C ASP A 102 12.69 -18.91 -12.60
N GLU A 103 12.55 -20.03 -13.30
CA GLU A 103 13.65 -20.80 -13.86
C GLU A 103 14.31 -20.09 -15.04
N THR A 104 13.57 -19.18 -15.70
CA THR A 104 14.00 -18.48 -16.91
C THR A 104 13.95 -16.96 -16.74
N LYS A 105 14.86 -16.25 -17.40
CA LYS A 105 14.82 -14.78 -17.44
C LYS A 105 13.51 -14.26 -18.02
N ASP A 106 13.04 -14.88 -19.10
CA ASP A 106 11.80 -14.49 -19.77
C ASP A 106 10.57 -14.73 -18.90
N GLY A 107 10.58 -15.77 -18.06
CA GLY A 107 9.52 -16.03 -17.08
C GLY A 107 9.44 -14.94 -16.03
N VAL A 108 10.59 -14.53 -15.45
CA VAL A 108 10.59 -13.39 -14.52
C VAL A 108 10.11 -12.10 -15.19
N ASN A 109 10.56 -11.81 -16.43
CA ASN A 109 10.12 -10.61 -17.16
C ASN A 109 8.60 -10.60 -17.41
N ARG A 110 8.02 -11.74 -17.77
CA ARG A 110 6.55 -11.86 -17.91
C ARG A 110 5.82 -11.55 -16.61
N LYS A 111 6.37 -11.94 -15.46
CA LYS A 111 5.79 -11.63 -14.14
C LYS A 111 5.89 -10.14 -13.78
N LEU A 112 6.90 -9.43 -14.29
CA LEU A 112 7.13 -8.01 -14.03
C LEU A 112 6.33 -7.08 -14.96
N GLU A 113 6.07 -7.49 -16.20
CA GLU A 113 5.48 -6.65 -17.25
C GLU A 113 3.95 -6.79 -17.38
N LEU A 114 3.29 -7.46 -16.42
CA LEU A 114 1.82 -7.58 -16.33
C LEU A 114 1.16 -6.26 -15.92
#